data_AF-A0A9D8P558-F1
#
_entry.id   AF-A0A9D8P558-F1
#
_cell.length_a   1.000
_cell.length_b   1.000
_cell.length_c   1.000
_cell.angle_alpha   90.00
_cell.angle_beta   90.00
_cell.angle_gamma   90.00
#
_symmetry.space_group_name_H-M   'P 1'
#
loop_
_entity.id
_entity.type
_entity.pdbx_description
1 polymer ?
#
loop_
_entity_poly.entity_id
_entity_poly.type
_entity_poly.pdbx_seq_one_letter_code
_entity_poly.pdbx_strand_id
1 'polypeptide(L)'
;MSELGHTTTPRFVPDTVGLSDLKGDHRTVRHCKIVGTLGPASSNEQTLRELIEAGLDIARLNFSHGTHDTHRKNIEMVRRISRECGRHVSLLQDLQGPKIRTGKILGDKIEVVSGQTYTLAYGVEQTTPEIIPIDYRELVHDVQVGQRVLMDDGLLAFKIEKIEGTNVIVSCLDGGTLKSRKGVNFPEAKLSLPALTEKDSRDLLFGVSHGVDFVALSFVQRPEDILQVKKMIAALGSDIPVVAKIEKLSAIDEIDEICKVSDGLMVARGDLGVEGSVERVPGFQKRIIESAARFAKPVIIATQMLESMIENPEATLAEVADVANGVLDGADCLMLSGEVASGKYPVQCVRTMAGIINEVEGWTLKRPVRYQTNFLGQQDHWEEHEAIARAACEAADELNAKAIVCLSLTGAIARSIAKWRPHTPVIAMSPRRDVVQRLVNVWGVYAMQNPLFYNTDVLLQDLPQLLKSLGMVKTGDLIVITAGIPINHMKPTNMIKINRIP
;
A
#
# COMPACT_ATOMS: atom_id res chain seq x y z
N MET A 1 -14.21 35.91 49.05
CA MET A 1 -14.53 35.87 47.61
C MET A 1 -13.25 35.66 46.85
N SER A 2 -12.91 34.42 46.52
CA SER A 2 -11.79 34.10 45.64
C SER A 2 -12.05 32.74 44.98
N GLU A 3 -13.03 32.72 44.09
CA GLU A 3 -13.16 31.67 43.07
C GLU A 3 -12.89 32.34 41.72
N LEU A 4 -11.61 32.38 41.32
CA LEU A 4 -11.26 32.52 39.92
C LEU A 4 -11.13 31.09 39.39
N GLY A 5 -12.24 30.56 38.89
CA GLY A 5 -12.26 29.32 38.16
C GLY A 5 -11.33 29.44 36.95
N HIS A 6 -10.23 28.70 36.98
CA HIS A 6 -9.48 28.39 35.78
C HIS A 6 -10.31 27.44 34.92
N THR A 7 -11.19 28.00 34.10
CA THR A 7 -11.73 27.29 32.94
C THR A 7 -10.59 27.12 31.96
N THR A 8 -9.88 25.98 32.07
CA THR A 8 -8.91 25.51 31.08
C THR A 8 -9.66 25.03 29.84
N THR A 9 -10.17 25.96 29.05
CA THR A 9 -10.50 25.67 27.65
C THR A 9 -9.16 25.37 26.95
N PRO A 10 -9.02 24.22 26.24
CA PRO A 10 -7.83 23.96 25.46
C PRO A 10 -7.59 25.15 24.53
N ARG A 11 -6.37 25.73 24.52
CA ARG A 11 -6.02 26.88 23.67
C ARG A 11 -6.16 26.59 22.17
N PHE A 12 -6.44 25.34 21.80
CA PHE A 12 -6.67 24.86 20.46
C PHE A 12 -7.51 23.56 20.52
N VAL A 13 -8.47 23.42 19.62
CA VAL A 13 -9.22 22.17 19.42
C VAL A 13 -8.64 21.48 18.18
N PRO A 14 -7.99 20.30 18.32
CA PRO A 14 -7.43 19.58 17.18
C PRO A 14 -8.48 19.12 16.20
N ASP A 15 -8.04 18.94 14.95
CA ASP A 15 -8.85 18.27 13.95
C ASP A 15 -9.05 16.82 14.41
N THR A 16 -10.30 16.44 14.67
CA THR A 16 -10.68 15.12 15.21
C THR A 16 -11.05 14.14 14.11
N VAL A 17 -10.93 14.54 12.84
CA VAL A 17 -11.12 13.68 11.68
C VAL A 17 -10.25 12.42 11.84
N GLY A 18 -10.82 11.26 11.51
CA GLY A 18 -10.13 9.96 11.57
C GLY A 18 -10.14 9.28 12.94
N LEU A 19 -10.74 9.88 13.97
CA LEU A 19 -10.68 9.36 15.35
C LEU A 19 -12.03 8.84 15.87
N SER A 20 -13.08 8.87 15.04
CA SER A 20 -14.39 8.33 15.37
C SER A 20 -14.33 6.89 15.86
N ASP A 21 -13.41 6.11 15.26
CA ASP A 21 -13.31 4.67 15.47
C ASP A 21 -12.71 4.32 16.84
N LEU A 22 -12.02 5.28 17.48
CA LEU A 22 -11.43 5.11 18.81
C LEU A 22 -12.43 5.37 19.95
N LYS A 23 -13.64 5.84 19.65
CA LYS A 23 -14.68 6.10 20.65
C LYS A 23 -15.37 4.77 21.03
N GLY A 24 -14.72 3.95 21.85
CA GLY A 24 -15.25 2.64 22.24
C GLY A 24 -14.26 1.74 22.97
N ASP A 25 -14.47 0.42 22.93
CA ASP A 25 -13.44 -0.53 23.31
C ASP A 25 -12.31 -0.51 22.26
N HIS A 26 -11.08 -0.26 22.70
CA HIS A 26 -9.90 -0.26 21.85
C HIS A 26 -9.64 -1.62 21.17
N ARG A 27 -10.11 -2.71 21.80
CA ARG A 27 -9.97 -4.07 21.28
C ARG A 27 -10.91 -4.40 20.11
N THR A 28 -11.83 -3.49 19.77
CA THR A 28 -12.76 -3.63 18.64
C THR A 28 -12.41 -2.69 17.48
N VAL A 29 -11.27 -2.02 17.57
CA VAL A 29 -10.79 -1.06 16.58
C VAL A 29 -10.00 -1.82 15.50
N ARG A 30 -10.31 -1.56 14.23
CA ARG A 30 -9.67 -2.23 13.09
C ARG A 30 -8.26 -1.71 12.87
N HIS A 31 -7.24 -2.57 12.92
CA HIS A 31 -5.86 -2.17 12.74
C HIS A 31 -5.43 -2.22 11.27
N CYS A 32 -5.71 -3.31 10.56
CA CYS A 32 -5.44 -3.46 9.13
C CYS A 32 -6.35 -2.52 8.31
N LYS A 33 -5.79 -1.95 7.25
CA LYS A 33 -6.40 -0.88 6.46
C LYS A 33 -6.96 -1.42 5.14
N ILE A 34 -7.95 -0.74 4.57
CA ILE A 34 -8.56 -1.11 3.30
C ILE A 34 -8.23 -0.07 2.22
N VAL A 35 -7.58 -0.53 1.16
CA VAL A 35 -7.42 0.21 -0.09
C VAL A 35 -8.54 -0.20 -1.05
N GLY A 36 -9.22 0.75 -1.65
CA GLY A 36 -10.26 0.52 -2.65
C GLY A 36 -9.99 1.32 -3.92
N THR A 37 -10.03 0.65 -5.07
CA THR A 37 -9.81 1.30 -6.36
C THR A 37 -11.07 2.02 -6.81
N LEU A 38 -10.98 3.33 -7.06
CA LEU A 38 -12.09 4.09 -7.62
C LEU A 38 -12.23 3.85 -9.12
N GLY A 39 -13.48 3.68 -9.56
CA GLY A 39 -13.83 3.49 -10.96
C GLY A 39 -15.31 3.79 -11.22
N PRO A 40 -15.87 3.39 -12.37
CA PRO A 40 -17.25 3.70 -12.74
C PRO A 40 -18.30 3.34 -11.68
N ALA A 41 -18.12 2.24 -10.94
CA ALA A 41 -19.08 1.79 -9.92
C ALA A 41 -18.99 2.58 -8.61
N SER A 42 -17.91 3.34 -8.39
CA SER A 42 -17.59 3.99 -7.11
C SER A 42 -17.26 5.49 -7.23
N SER A 43 -17.20 6.03 -8.45
CA SER A 43 -16.89 7.45 -8.72
C SER A 43 -18.13 8.34 -8.69
N ASN A 44 -18.99 8.17 -7.68
CA ASN A 44 -20.10 9.07 -7.38
C ASN A 44 -20.18 9.34 -5.87
N GLU A 45 -20.78 10.48 -5.49
CA GLU A 45 -20.79 10.96 -4.11
C GLU A 45 -21.46 10.00 -3.13
N GLN A 46 -22.62 9.45 -3.50
CA GLN A 46 -23.39 8.57 -2.61
C GLN A 46 -22.60 7.29 -2.32
N THR A 47 -22.12 6.61 -3.37
CA THR A 47 -21.35 5.38 -3.20
C THR A 47 -20.03 5.64 -2.47
N LEU A 48 -19.34 6.74 -2.76
CA LEU A 48 -18.10 7.06 -2.03
C LEU A 48 -18.35 7.25 -0.54
N ARG A 49 -19.42 7.96 -0.16
CA ARG A 49 -19.79 8.11 1.26
C ARG A 49 -20.02 6.75 1.92
N GLU A 50 -20.79 5.88 1.26
CA GLU A 50 -21.05 4.52 1.75
C GLU A 50 -19.78 3.67 1.85
N LEU A 51 -18.83 3.81 0.92
CA LEU A 51 -17.52 3.14 0.98
C LEU A 51 -16.71 3.62 2.19
N ILE A 52 -16.67 4.93 2.44
CA ILE A 52 -15.97 5.50 3.60
C ILE A 52 -16.61 5.01 4.90
N GLU A 53 -17.94 4.98 4.98
CA GLU A 53 -18.67 4.46 6.15
C GLU A 53 -18.43 2.97 6.36
N ALA A 54 -18.40 2.18 5.28
CA ALA A 54 -18.06 0.76 5.30
C ALA A 54 -16.60 0.47 5.72
N GLY A 55 -15.74 1.50 5.73
CA GLY A 55 -14.37 1.42 6.24
C GLY A 55 -13.30 1.46 5.15
N LEU A 56 -13.51 2.20 4.05
CA LEU A 56 -12.45 2.54 3.11
C LEU A 56 -11.44 3.52 3.75
N ASP A 57 -10.15 3.17 3.78
CA ASP A 57 -9.08 4.03 4.31
C ASP A 57 -8.30 4.75 3.20
N ILE A 58 -8.11 4.09 2.05
CA ILE A 58 -7.28 4.62 0.96
C ILE A 58 -8.03 4.45 -0.36
N ALA A 59 -8.24 5.55 -1.07
CA ALA A 59 -8.77 5.56 -2.43
C ALA A 59 -7.62 5.46 -3.45
N ARG A 60 -7.54 4.33 -4.14
CA ARG A 60 -6.59 4.11 -5.24
C ARG A 60 -7.15 4.69 -6.55
N LEU A 61 -6.33 5.48 -7.22
CA LEU A 61 -6.56 6.01 -8.56
C LEU A 61 -5.65 5.26 -9.53
N ASN A 62 -6.23 4.41 -10.38
CA ASN A 62 -5.46 3.64 -11.36
C ASN A 62 -5.26 4.46 -12.65
N PHE A 63 -4.04 4.96 -12.88
CA PHE A 63 -3.72 5.77 -14.05
C PHE A 63 -3.50 4.95 -15.33
N SER A 64 -3.63 3.62 -15.28
CA SER A 64 -3.77 2.82 -16.51
C SER A 64 -5.08 3.13 -17.25
N HIS A 65 -6.07 3.70 -16.55
CA HIS A 65 -7.37 4.08 -17.07
C HIS A 65 -7.77 5.49 -16.64
N GLY A 66 -8.78 6.05 -17.30
CA GLY A 66 -9.28 7.39 -17.02
C GLY A 66 -8.37 8.51 -17.54
N THR A 67 -8.88 9.73 -17.50
CA THR A 67 -8.14 10.94 -17.88
C THR A 67 -7.76 11.73 -16.63
N HIS A 68 -6.84 12.67 -16.77
CA HIS A 68 -6.51 13.62 -15.68
C HIS A 68 -7.73 14.40 -15.20
N ASP A 69 -8.71 14.70 -16.06
CA ASP A 69 -9.96 15.35 -15.66
C ASP A 69 -10.80 14.46 -14.73
N THR A 70 -10.95 13.18 -15.10
CA THR A 70 -11.63 12.20 -14.24
C THR A 70 -10.93 12.05 -12.89
N HIS A 71 -9.60 11.92 -12.89
CA HIS A 71 -8.83 11.78 -11.64
C HIS A 71 -8.89 13.04 -10.78
N ARG A 72 -8.88 14.23 -11.37
CA ARG A 72 -9.06 15.51 -10.64
C ARG A 72 -10.38 15.53 -9.88
N LYS A 73 -11.48 15.20 -10.55
CA LYS A 73 -12.82 15.12 -9.94
C LYS A 73 -12.86 14.12 -8.79
N ASN A 74 -12.24 12.96 -8.97
CA ASN A 74 -12.15 11.95 -7.92
C ASN A 74 -11.34 12.44 -6.70
N ILE A 75 -10.20 13.10 -6.92
CA ILE A 75 -9.38 13.68 -5.85
C ILE A 75 -10.20 14.69 -5.03
N GLU A 76 -10.84 15.65 -5.70
CA GLU A 76 -11.66 16.68 -5.05
C GLU A 76 -12.83 16.07 -4.26
N MET A 77 -13.51 15.08 -4.85
CA MET A 77 -14.61 14.36 -4.22
C MET A 77 -14.15 13.60 -2.97
N VAL A 78 -13.07 12.82 -3.04
CA VAL A 78 -12.51 12.11 -1.87
C VAL A 78 -12.15 13.07 -0.75
N ARG A 79 -11.45 14.17 -1.05
CA ARG A 79 -11.07 15.15 -0.03
C ARG A 79 -12.26 15.85 0.62
N ARG A 80 -13.34 16.08 -0.12
CA ARG A 80 -14.57 16.68 0.43
C ARG A 80 -15.35 15.68 1.27
N ILE A 81 -15.72 14.53 0.72
CA ILE A 81 -16.58 13.54 1.39
C ILE A 81 -15.89 12.96 2.63
N SER A 82 -14.59 12.70 2.58
CA SER A 82 -13.84 12.22 3.76
C SER A 82 -13.93 13.19 4.95
N ARG A 83 -13.76 14.49 4.71
CA ARG A 83 -13.94 15.54 5.72
C ARG A 83 -15.36 15.61 6.25
N GLU A 84 -16.35 15.56 5.39
CA GLU A 84 -17.77 15.55 5.80
C GLU A 84 -18.12 14.32 6.65
N CYS A 85 -17.50 13.17 6.37
CA CYS A 85 -17.66 11.95 7.16
C CYS A 85 -16.82 11.93 8.44
N GLY A 86 -15.96 12.94 8.66
CA GLY A 86 -15.05 12.96 9.80
C GLY A 86 -14.00 11.83 9.78
N ARG A 87 -13.63 11.31 8.61
CA ARG A 87 -12.61 10.26 8.43
C ARG A 87 -11.46 10.72 7.53
N HIS A 88 -10.24 10.27 7.83
CA HIS A 88 -9.12 10.47 6.92
C HIS A 88 -9.15 9.39 5.84
N VAL A 89 -9.21 9.82 4.57
CA VAL A 89 -9.07 8.92 3.42
C VAL A 89 -7.94 9.42 2.55
N SER A 90 -6.93 8.58 2.41
CA SER A 90 -5.75 8.91 1.60
C SER A 90 -5.93 8.58 0.13
N LEU A 91 -5.15 9.24 -0.70
CA LEU A 91 -5.13 9.08 -2.15
C LEU A 91 -3.85 8.38 -2.59
N LEU A 92 -4.00 7.22 -3.22
CA LEU A 92 -2.91 6.46 -3.82
C LEU A 92 -2.97 6.58 -5.34
N GLN A 93 -2.01 7.30 -5.94
CA GLN A 93 -1.82 7.30 -7.38
C GLN A 93 -1.08 6.03 -7.80
N ASP A 94 -1.68 5.19 -8.64
CA ASP A 94 -1.01 4.01 -9.20
C ASP A 94 -0.61 4.27 -10.65
N LEU A 95 0.70 4.37 -10.90
CA LEU A 95 1.28 4.62 -12.22
C LEU A 95 1.24 3.35 -13.06
N GLN A 96 1.08 3.51 -14.38
CA GLN A 96 0.90 2.37 -15.28
C GLN A 96 2.18 1.55 -15.43
N GLY A 97 3.33 2.23 -15.54
CA GLY A 97 4.62 1.60 -15.75
C GLY A 97 4.85 1.06 -17.17
N PRO A 98 6.06 0.59 -17.45
CA PRO A 98 6.47 0.14 -18.78
C PRO A 98 6.00 -1.31 -19.06
N LYS A 99 4.78 -1.48 -19.57
CA LYS A 99 4.25 -2.80 -19.97
C LYS A 99 4.55 -3.09 -21.45
N ILE A 100 5.26 -4.19 -21.72
CA ILE A 100 5.45 -4.71 -23.08
C ILE A 100 4.14 -5.33 -23.58
N ARG A 101 3.80 -5.08 -24.84
CA ARG A 101 2.62 -5.62 -25.50
C ARG A 101 2.90 -6.14 -26.89
N THR A 102 2.04 -7.05 -27.33
CA THR A 102 1.94 -7.40 -28.74
C THR A 102 1.47 -6.19 -29.56
N GLY A 103 1.97 -6.06 -30.78
CA GLY A 103 1.54 -5.02 -31.70
C GLY A 103 0.18 -5.34 -32.32
N LYS A 104 -0.07 -4.78 -33.51
CA LYS A 104 -1.29 -5.04 -34.26
C LYS A 104 -1.17 -6.37 -34.99
N ILE A 105 -2.07 -7.30 -34.71
CA ILE A 105 -2.16 -8.60 -35.36
C ILE A 105 -3.14 -8.51 -36.54
N LEU A 106 -2.79 -9.08 -37.69
CA LEU A 106 -3.64 -9.10 -38.89
C LEU A 106 -4.91 -9.91 -38.59
N GLY A 107 -6.07 -9.33 -38.91
CA GLY A 107 -7.36 -9.94 -38.58
C GLY A 107 -7.71 -9.90 -37.08
N ASP A 108 -7.00 -9.08 -36.28
CA ASP A 108 -7.14 -8.85 -34.84
C ASP A 108 -6.87 -10.06 -33.92
N LYS A 109 -6.66 -11.24 -34.49
CA LYS A 109 -6.28 -12.46 -33.78
C LYS A 109 -5.48 -13.43 -34.66
N ILE A 110 -4.62 -14.23 -34.03
CA ILE A 110 -4.00 -15.43 -34.62
C ILE A 110 -4.24 -16.62 -33.70
N GLU A 111 -4.26 -17.82 -34.29
CA GLU A 111 -4.21 -19.07 -33.53
C GLU A 111 -2.76 -19.50 -33.39
N VAL A 112 -2.32 -19.63 -32.14
CA VAL A 112 -0.98 -20.09 -31.79
C VAL A 112 -1.06 -21.58 -31.49
N VAL A 113 -0.22 -22.38 -32.13
CA VAL A 113 -0.24 -23.84 -32.07
C VAL A 113 0.95 -24.34 -31.25
N SER A 114 0.70 -25.18 -30.24
CA SER A 114 1.76 -25.81 -29.45
C SER A 114 2.75 -26.59 -30.33
N GLY A 115 4.04 -26.43 -30.03
CA GLY A 115 5.16 -27.00 -30.79
C GLY A 115 5.56 -26.20 -32.03
N GLN A 116 4.75 -25.25 -32.50
CA GLN A 116 5.09 -24.40 -33.64
C GLN A 116 6.04 -23.26 -33.22
N THR A 117 6.90 -22.84 -34.14
CA THR A 117 7.80 -21.70 -33.96
C THR A 117 7.20 -20.40 -34.48
N TYR A 118 7.43 -19.32 -33.75
CA TYR A 118 7.02 -17.96 -34.06
C TYR A 118 8.21 -17.02 -33.95
N THR A 119 8.14 -15.89 -34.65
CA THR A 119 9.15 -14.83 -34.63
C THR A 119 8.60 -13.61 -33.92
N LEU A 120 9.23 -13.20 -32.83
CA LEU A 120 8.95 -11.94 -32.15
C LEU A 120 9.78 -10.85 -32.81
N ALA A 121 9.12 -9.81 -33.32
CA ALA A 121 9.77 -8.75 -34.09
C ALA A 121 9.25 -7.35 -33.73
N TYR A 122 10.15 -6.38 -33.62
CA TYR A 122 9.78 -4.98 -33.37
C TYR A 122 9.54 -4.22 -34.69
N GLY A 123 8.59 -3.28 -34.68
CA GLY A 123 8.40 -2.33 -35.79
C GLY A 123 7.78 -2.93 -37.07
N VAL A 124 7.10 -4.07 -36.97
CA VAL A 124 6.49 -4.75 -38.12
C VAL A 124 5.06 -4.28 -38.33
N GLU A 125 4.75 -3.76 -39.53
CA GLU A 125 3.41 -3.29 -39.91
C GLU A 125 2.53 -4.39 -40.53
N GLN A 126 3.14 -5.41 -41.16
CA GLN A 126 2.45 -6.54 -41.77
C GLN A 126 2.79 -7.83 -41.03
N THR A 127 1.78 -8.49 -40.46
CA THR A 127 1.98 -9.76 -39.75
C THR A 127 1.62 -10.92 -40.67
N THR A 128 2.51 -11.92 -40.72
CA THR A 128 2.12 -13.28 -41.11
C THR A 128 1.72 -14.03 -39.83
N PRO A 129 1.00 -15.16 -39.91
CA PRO A 129 0.66 -15.95 -38.73
C PRO A 129 1.86 -16.36 -37.86
N GLU A 130 3.06 -16.42 -38.45
CA GLU A 130 4.32 -16.81 -37.80
C GLU A 130 5.08 -15.62 -37.19
N ILE A 131 4.69 -14.36 -37.49
CA ILE A 131 5.34 -13.16 -36.97
C ILE A 131 4.42 -12.48 -35.95
N ILE A 132 4.87 -12.41 -34.70
CA ILE A 132 4.19 -11.72 -33.61
C ILE A 132 4.90 -10.39 -33.36
N PRO A 133 4.29 -9.24 -33.69
CA PRO A 133 4.91 -7.95 -33.41
C PRO A 133 4.95 -7.70 -31.91
N ILE A 134 6.04 -7.09 -31.44
CA ILE A 134 6.19 -6.65 -30.05
C ILE A 134 6.62 -5.19 -30.02
N ASP A 135 6.11 -4.42 -29.05
CA ASP A 135 6.43 -3.00 -28.87
C ASP A 135 7.70 -2.73 -28.05
N TYR A 136 8.63 -3.69 -28.00
CA TYR A 136 9.90 -3.57 -27.30
C TYR A 136 11.10 -3.78 -28.21
N ARG A 137 11.80 -2.69 -28.54
CA ARG A 137 12.91 -2.67 -29.50
C ARG A 137 14.15 -3.40 -28.99
N GLU A 138 14.48 -3.20 -27.72
CA GLU A 138 15.73 -3.69 -27.12
C GLU A 138 15.63 -5.16 -26.66
N LEU A 139 14.55 -5.86 -27.03
CA LEU A 139 14.26 -7.21 -26.55
C LEU A 139 15.43 -8.17 -26.75
N VAL A 140 16.06 -8.13 -27.93
CA VAL A 140 17.18 -9.02 -28.28
C VAL A 140 18.41 -8.87 -27.39
N HIS A 141 18.54 -7.75 -26.67
CA HIS A 141 19.65 -7.48 -25.75
C HIS A 141 19.37 -7.92 -24.31
N ASP A 142 18.09 -8.08 -23.97
CA ASP A 142 17.66 -8.35 -22.60
C ASP A 142 17.29 -9.81 -22.34
N VAL A 143 17.10 -10.61 -23.40
CA VAL A 143 16.69 -12.01 -23.29
C VAL A 143 17.77 -12.98 -23.72
N GLN A 144 17.62 -14.23 -23.27
CA GLN A 144 18.55 -15.33 -23.53
C GLN A 144 17.79 -16.56 -24.01
N VAL A 145 18.47 -17.38 -24.82
CA VAL A 145 17.95 -18.68 -25.26
C VAL A 145 17.61 -19.54 -24.04
N GLY A 146 16.44 -20.19 -24.09
CA GLY A 146 15.91 -21.03 -23.03
C GLY A 146 14.94 -20.33 -22.08
N GLN A 147 14.89 -19.00 -22.06
CA GLN A 147 13.96 -18.24 -21.21
C GLN A 147 12.51 -18.34 -21.70
N ARG A 148 11.56 -18.08 -20.79
CA ARG A 148 10.13 -18.12 -21.10
C ARG A 148 9.65 -16.77 -21.62
N VAL A 149 8.67 -16.83 -22.52
CA VAL A 149 7.88 -15.68 -22.94
C VAL A 149 6.42 -16.02 -22.68
N LEU A 150 5.75 -15.18 -21.92
CA LEU A 150 4.35 -15.36 -21.56
C LEU A 150 3.54 -14.25 -22.23
N MET A 151 2.40 -14.59 -22.82
CA MET A 151 1.51 -13.63 -23.47
C MET A 151 0.08 -13.79 -22.98
N ASP A 152 -0.64 -12.66 -23.00
CA ASP A 152 -2.03 -12.58 -22.55
C ASP A 152 -2.20 -13.05 -21.09
N ASP A 153 -1.44 -12.40 -20.20
CA ASP A 153 -1.42 -12.65 -18.75
C ASP A 153 -1.15 -14.14 -18.41
N GLY A 154 -0.23 -14.76 -19.15
CA GLY A 154 0.23 -16.14 -18.93
C GLY A 154 -0.61 -17.22 -19.60
N LEU A 155 -1.68 -16.85 -20.32
CA LEU A 155 -2.54 -17.82 -21.04
C LEU A 155 -1.78 -18.56 -22.14
N LEU A 156 -0.83 -17.88 -22.79
CA LEU A 156 0.03 -18.45 -23.83
C LEU A 156 1.46 -18.46 -23.33
N ALA A 157 2.13 -19.60 -23.48
CA ALA A 157 3.50 -19.78 -23.04
C ALA A 157 4.39 -20.18 -24.21
N PHE A 158 5.58 -19.59 -24.26
CA PHE A 158 6.58 -19.85 -25.27
C PHE A 158 7.97 -19.98 -24.62
N LYS A 159 8.91 -20.56 -25.37
CA LYS A 159 10.32 -20.67 -25.00
C LYS A 159 11.19 -20.06 -26.09
N ILE A 160 12.19 -19.27 -25.70
CA ILE A 160 13.15 -18.71 -26.65
C ILE A 160 14.07 -19.80 -27.15
N GLU A 161 14.04 -20.07 -28.45
CA GLU A 161 14.88 -21.06 -29.12
C GLU A 161 16.14 -20.43 -29.70
N LYS A 162 16.02 -19.21 -30.26
CA LYS A 162 17.13 -18.54 -30.94
C LYS A 162 16.93 -17.03 -30.97
N ILE A 163 18.04 -16.30 -31.03
CA ILE A 163 18.06 -14.85 -31.29
C ILE A 163 18.78 -14.65 -32.64
N GLU A 164 18.11 -14.02 -33.60
CA GLU A 164 18.61 -13.79 -34.95
C GLU A 164 18.49 -12.32 -35.34
N GLY A 165 19.62 -11.60 -35.37
CA GLY A 165 19.63 -10.17 -35.68
C GLY A 165 18.78 -9.39 -34.68
N THR A 166 17.67 -8.80 -35.16
CA THR A 166 16.71 -8.04 -34.34
C THR A 166 15.47 -8.84 -33.95
N ASN A 167 15.46 -10.15 -34.21
CA ASN A 167 14.31 -11.02 -33.99
C ASN A 167 14.58 -12.08 -32.93
N VAL A 168 13.55 -12.46 -32.18
CA VAL A 168 13.59 -13.54 -31.20
C VAL A 168 12.69 -14.67 -31.68
N ILE A 169 13.25 -15.85 -31.93
CA ILE A 169 12.52 -17.04 -32.35
C ILE A 169 12.09 -17.80 -31.11
N VAL A 170 10.79 -18.08 -31.02
CA VAL A 170 10.19 -18.77 -29.89
C VAL A 170 9.41 -20.00 -30.34
N SER A 171 9.45 -21.07 -29.55
CA SER A 171 8.56 -22.22 -29.70
C SER A 171 7.36 -22.06 -28.77
N CYS A 172 6.15 -22.32 -29.27
CA CYS A 172 4.95 -22.32 -28.44
C CYS A 172 4.93 -23.59 -27.58
N LEU A 173 4.77 -23.41 -26.27
CA LEU A 173 4.53 -24.49 -25.32
C LEU A 173 3.03 -24.71 -25.19
N ASP A 174 2.31 -23.65 -24.82
CA ASP A 174 0.86 -23.64 -24.62
C ASP A 174 0.20 -22.66 -25.59
N GLY A 175 -0.55 -23.23 -26.53
CA GLY A 175 -1.19 -22.51 -27.63
C GLY A 175 -2.62 -22.03 -27.33
N GLY A 176 -3.19 -21.29 -28.27
CA GLY A 176 -4.52 -20.70 -28.19
C GLY A 176 -4.63 -19.41 -28.98
N THR A 177 -5.72 -18.66 -28.78
CA THR A 177 -5.98 -17.42 -29.53
C THR A 177 -5.20 -16.24 -28.95
N LEU A 178 -4.26 -15.68 -29.71
CA LEU A 178 -3.59 -14.42 -29.38
C LEU A 178 -4.27 -13.25 -30.08
N LYS A 179 -4.54 -12.16 -29.36
CA LYS A 179 -5.10 -10.91 -29.91
C LYS A 179 -4.08 -9.78 -29.94
N SER A 180 -4.42 -8.70 -30.62
CA SER A 180 -3.65 -7.45 -30.60
C SER A 180 -3.53 -6.85 -29.19
N ARG A 181 -2.42 -6.14 -28.90
CA ARG A 181 -2.21 -5.34 -27.67
C ARG A 181 -2.25 -6.11 -26.35
N LYS A 182 -2.00 -7.42 -26.39
CA LYS A 182 -1.91 -8.28 -25.20
C LYS A 182 -0.57 -8.10 -24.49
N GLY A 183 -0.56 -8.21 -23.17
CA GLY A 183 0.67 -8.10 -22.37
C GLY A 183 1.67 -9.20 -22.73
N VAL A 184 2.96 -8.89 -22.70
CA VAL A 184 4.05 -9.84 -22.87
C VAL A 184 4.98 -9.75 -21.67
N ASN A 185 5.30 -10.89 -21.07
CA ASN A 185 6.12 -11.00 -19.88
C ASN A 185 7.33 -11.91 -20.15
N PHE A 186 8.47 -11.55 -19.57
CA PHE A 186 9.73 -12.27 -19.67
C PHE A 186 10.22 -12.53 -18.24
N PRO A 187 9.79 -13.63 -17.60
CA PRO A 187 9.96 -13.81 -16.16
C PRO A 187 11.42 -13.84 -15.68
N GLU A 188 12.29 -14.42 -16.50
CA GLU A 188 13.71 -14.59 -16.17
C GLU A 188 14.59 -13.41 -16.63
N ALA A 189 14.03 -12.43 -17.34
CA ALA A 189 14.78 -11.32 -17.91
C ALA A 189 14.68 -10.06 -17.04
N LYS A 190 15.82 -9.42 -16.80
CA LYS A 190 15.88 -8.06 -16.23
C LYS A 190 15.85 -7.07 -17.38
N LEU A 191 14.68 -6.53 -17.66
CA LEU A 191 14.45 -5.68 -18.83
C LEU A 191 15.06 -4.29 -18.62
N SER A 192 15.69 -3.77 -19.68
CA SER A 192 16.30 -2.43 -19.77
C SER A 192 15.28 -1.30 -19.94
N LEU A 193 14.01 -1.56 -19.62
CA LEU A 193 12.95 -0.55 -19.64
C LEU A 193 13.22 0.54 -18.58
N PRO A 194 12.91 1.82 -18.90
CA PRO A 194 12.96 2.88 -17.91
C PRO A 194 11.90 2.65 -16.85
N ALA A 195 12.17 3.08 -15.61
CA ALA A 195 11.22 2.95 -14.50
C ALA A 195 9.87 3.64 -14.77
N LEU A 196 9.89 4.72 -15.56
CA LEU A 196 8.71 5.48 -15.95
C LEU A 196 8.64 5.62 -17.47
N THR A 197 7.43 5.50 -18.01
CA THR A 197 7.15 5.95 -19.38
C THR A 197 6.99 7.48 -19.44
N GLU A 198 6.95 8.05 -20.64
CA GLU A 198 6.59 9.47 -20.81
C GLU A 198 5.20 9.79 -20.25
N LYS A 199 4.27 8.84 -20.41
CA LYS A 199 2.92 8.95 -19.84
C LYS A 199 3.00 8.96 -18.31
N ASP A 200 3.73 8.03 -17.70
CA ASP A 200 3.87 7.99 -16.24
C ASP A 200 4.53 9.26 -15.69
N SER A 201 5.48 9.86 -16.44
CA SER A 201 6.09 11.13 -16.05
C SER A 201 5.08 12.28 -16.02
N ARG A 202 4.16 12.35 -17.00
CA ARG A 202 3.06 13.32 -17.01
C ARG A 202 2.05 13.04 -15.91
N ASP A 203 1.74 11.77 -15.67
CA ASP A 203 0.81 11.34 -14.64
C ASP A 203 1.37 11.66 -13.24
N LEU A 204 2.65 11.39 -12.99
CA LEU A 204 3.34 11.73 -11.74
C LEU A 204 3.26 13.24 -11.46
N LEU A 205 3.58 14.07 -12.45
CA LEU A 205 3.45 15.52 -12.32
C LEU A 205 2.02 15.94 -11.95
N PHE A 206 1.02 15.33 -12.61
CA PHE A 206 -0.38 15.56 -12.27
C PHE A 206 -0.68 15.16 -10.82
N GLY A 207 -0.32 13.96 -10.38
CA GLY A 207 -0.61 13.52 -9.01
C GLY A 207 0.05 14.39 -7.95
N VAL A 208 1.33 14.72 -8.14
CA VAL A 208 2.10 15.60 -7.23
C VAL A 208 1.45 16.98 -7.12
N SER A 209 1.06 17.59 -8.25
CA SER A 209 0.41 18.91 -8.26
C SER A 209 -0.99 18.93 -7.65
N HIS A 210 -1.65 17.77 -7.50
CA HIS A 210 -2.98 17.65 -6.89
C HIS A 210 -2.95 17.10 -5.46
N GLY A 211 -1.74 16.93 -4.88
CA GLY A 211 -1.58 16.53 -3.50
C GLY A 211 -2.10 15.13 -3.19
N VAL A 212 -1.79 14.16 -4.06
CA VAL A 212 -1.92 12.72 -3.71
C VAL A 212 -1.01 12.39 -2.52
N ASP A 213 -1.40 11.43 -1.71
CA ASP A 213 -0.66 11.10 -0.48
C ASP A 213 0.44 10.07 -0.72
N PHE A 214 0.29 9.25 -1.76
CA PHE A 214 1.21 8.19 -2.15
C PHE A 214 1.26 8.04 -3.67
N VAL A 215 2.41 7.59 -4.17
CA VAL A 215 2.58 7.12 -5.55
C VAL A 215 3.01 5.66 -5.53
N ALA A 216 2.29 4.77 -6.21
CA ALA A 216 2.72 3.41 -6.47
C ALA A 216 3.42 3.33 -7.84
N LEU A 217 4.62 2.74 -7.84
CA LEU A 217 5.43 2.51 -9.03
C LEU A 217 5.29 1.05 -9.47
N SER A 218 4.81 0.83 -10.69
CA SER A 218 4.66 -0.49 -11.31
C SER A 218 5.98 -1.02 -11.88
N PHE A 219 6.09 -2.34 -12.03
CA PHE A 219 7.21 -3.07 -12.63
C PHE A 219 8.59 -2.73 -12.06
N VAL A 220 8.66 -2.45 -10.76
CA VAL A 220 9.94 -2.22 -10.07
C VAL A 220 10.80 -3.47 -10.21
N GLN A 221 12.08 -3.28 -10.57
CA GLN A 221 13.05 -4.37 -10.70
C GLN A 221 14.28 -4.19 -9.82
N ARG A 222 14.59 -2.94 -9.43
CA ARG A 222 15.84 -2.57 -8.75
C ARG A 222 15.67 -1.29 -7.93
N PRO A 223 16.54 -1.02 -6.93
CA PRO A 223 16.45 0.17 -6.08
C PRO A 223 16.50 1.49 -6.86
N GLU A 224 17.25 1.53 -7.97
CA GLU A 224 17.42 2.73 -8.79
C GLU A 224 16.10 3.22 -9.40
N ASP A 225 15.17 2.31 -9.69
CA ASP A 225 13.85 2.67 -10.23
C ASP A 225 13.09 3.57 -9.24
N ILE A 226 13.14 3.23 -7.95
CA ILE A 226 12.51 4.01 -6.87
C ILE A 226 13.24 5.33 -6.64
N LEU A 227 14.57 5.31 -6.60
CA LEU A 227 15.38 6.51 -6.40
C LEU A 227 15.18 7.54 -7.52
N GLN A 228 15.01 7.07 -8.76
CA GLN A 228 14.72 7.93 -9.91
C GLN A 228 13.39 8.67 -9.71
N VAL A 229 12.32 7.96 -9.33
CA VAL A 229 11.00 8.58 -9.08
C VAL A 229 11.05 9.55 -7.90
N LYS A 230 11.71 9.19 -6.79
CA LYS A 230 11.87 10.08 -5.63
C LYS A 230 12.64 11.36 -6.00
N LYS A 231 13.67 11.26 -6.85
CA LYS A 231 14.40 12.42 -7.37
C LYS A 231 13.49 13.33 -8.20
N MET A 232 12.62 12.77 -9.02
CA MET A 232 11.64 13.55 -9.79
C MET A 232 10.62 14.24 -8.87
N ILE A 233 10.08 13.55 -7.88
CA ILE A 233 9.17 14.12 -6.87
C ILE A 233 9.85 15.27 -6.11
N ALA A 234 11.11 15.09 -5.70
CA ALA A 234 11.90 16.11 -5.03
C ALA A 234 12.15 17.34 -5.91
N ALA A 235 12.42 17.14 -7.22
CA ALA A 235 12.57 18.23 -8.18
C ALA A 235 11.27 19.05 -8.37
N LEU A 236 10.11 18.46 -8.08
CA LEU A 236 8.82 19.14 -8.04
C LEU A 236 8.52 19.81 -6.68
N GLY A 237 9.47 19.82 -5.75
CA GLY A 237 9.32 20.43 -4.42
C GLY A 237 8.45 19.61 -3.47
N SER A 238 8.33 18.31 -3.70
CA SER A 238 7.49 17.41 -2.91
C SER A 238 8.32 16.27 -2.30
N ASP A 239 7.76 15.62 -1.28
CA ASP A 239 8.32 14.46 -0.58
C ASP A 239 7.28 13.32 -0.49
N ILE A 240 6.37 13.24 -1.46
CA ILE A 240 5.33 12.21 -1.51
C ILE A 240 5.98 10.80 -1.47
N PRO A 241 5.56 9.94 -0.53
CA PRO A 241 6.02 8.56 -0.43
C PRO A 241 5.82 7.74 -1.71
N VAL A 242 6.82 6.91 -2.04
CA VAL A 242 6.77 5.96 -3.16
C VAL A 242 6.61 4.53 -2.66
N VAL A 243 5.53 3.88 -3.09
CA VAL A 243 5.22 2.46 -2.85
C VAL A 243 5.75 1.64 -4.02
N ALA A 244 6.65 0.69 -3.77
CA ALA A 244 7.14 -0.21 -4.82
C ALA A 244 6.14 -1.36 -5.05
N LYS A 245 5.64 -1.51 -6.28
CA LYS A 245 4.84 -2.67 -6.66
C LYS A 245 5.76 -3.80 -7.10
N ILE A 246 5.73 -4.88 -6.34
CA ILE A 246 6.56 -6.05 -6.58
C ILE A 246 5.79 -6.99 -7.49
N GLU A 247 6.06 -6.85 -8.79
CA GLU A 247 5.43 -7.58 -9.89
C GLU A 247 6.42 -8.49 -10.62
N LYS A 248 7.73 -8.27 -10.40
CA LYS A 248 8.83 -8.94 -11.11
C LYS A 248 9.60 -9.88 -10.20
N LEU A 249 10.00 -11.04 -10.72
CA LEU A 249 10.84 -11.99 -9.98
C LEU A 249 12.20 -11.39 -9.59
N SER A 250 12.79 -10.57 -10.46
CA SER A 250 14.03 -9.84 -10.18
C SER A 250 13.93 -8.93 -8.94
N ALA A 251 12.77 -8.32 -8.69
CA ALA A 251 12.55 -7.53 -7.49
C ALA A 251 12.43 -8.35 -6.21
N ILE A 252 12.00 -9.61 -6.31
CA ILE A 252 11.99 -10.53 -5.17
C ILE A 252 13.43 -10.81 -4.71
N ASP A 253 14.36 -10.97 -5.65
CA ASP A 253 15.76 -11.24 -5.34
C ASP A 253 16.45 -10.05 -4.65
N GLU A 254 16.09 -8.82 -5.04
CA GLU A 254 16.63 -7.56 -4.49
C GLU A 254 15.71 -6.89 -3.45
N ILE A 255 14.75 -7.64 -2.88
CA ILE A 255 13.63 -7.07 -2.11
C ILE A 255 14.07 -6.17 -0.94
N ASP A 256 15.13 -6.54 -0.22
CA ASP A 256 15.63 -5.77 0.92
C ASP A 256 16.23 -4.43 0.48
N GLU A 257 16.96 -4.39 -0.64
CA GLU A 257 17.53 -3.14 -1.15
C GLU A 257 16.46 -2.22 -1.73
N ILE A 258 15.45 -2.78 -2.40
CA ILE A 258 14.27 -2.03 -2.85
C ILE A 258 13.53 -1.45 -1.64
N CYS A 259 13.27 -2.27 -0.62
CA CYS A 259 12.53 -1.87 0.58
C CYS A 259 13.19 -0.70 1.33
N LYS A 260 14.53 -0.70 1.44
CA LYS A 260 15.28 0.38 2.10
C LYS A 260 15.02 1.76 1.47
N VAL A 261 14.96 1.82 0.13
CA VAL A 261 14.78 3.09 -0.60
C VAL A 261 13.30 3.46 -0.84
N SER A 262 12.40 2.49 -0.73
CA SER A 262 10.95 2.68 -0.80
C SER A 262 10.35 3.23 0.50
N ASP A 263 9.13 3.78 0.41
CA ASP A 263 8.36 4.25 1.56
C ASP A 263 7.20 3.31 1.94
N GLY A 264 6.99 2.27 1.12
CA GLY A 264 6.07 1.15 1.34
C GLY A 264 6.23 0.12 0.21
N LEU A 265 5.65 -1.06 0.39
CA LEU A 265 5.65 -2.13 -0.63
C LEU A 265 4.21 -2.53 -0.99
N MET A 266 4.02 -3.02 -2.20
CA MET A 266 2.76 -3.63 -2.63
C MET A 266 3.02 -5.00 -3.28
N VAL A 267 2.38 -6.03 -2.74
CA VAL A 267 2.41 -7.40 -3.28
C VAL A 267 1.37 -7.51 -4.39
N ALA A 268 1.80 -7.53 -5.65
CA ALA A 268 0.92 -7.66 -6.80
C ALA A 268 0.79 -9.14 -7.20
N ARG A 269 -0.15 -9.85 -6.55
CA ARG A 269 -0.26 -11.32 -6.63
C ARG A 269 -0.62 -11.82 -8.03
N GLY A 270 -1.49 -11.11 -8.74
CA GLY A 270 -1.84 -11.41 -10.13
C GLY A 270 -0.60 -11.41 -11.03
N ASP A 271 0.16 -10.32 -11.04
CA ASP A 271 1.37 -10.19 -11.86
C ASP A 271 2.48 -11.17 -11.44
N LEU A 272 2.68 -11.37 -10.12
CA LEU A 272 3.64 -12.37 -9.62
C LEU A 272 3.22 -13.81 -9.96
N GLY A 273 1.92 -14.09 -10.03
CA GLY A 273 1.38 -15.38 -10.45
C GLY A 273 1.61 -15.65 -11.93
N VAL A 274 1.55 -14.60 -12.77
CA VAL A 274 1.89 -14.68 -14.20
C VAL A 274 3.40 -14.89 -14.38
N GLU A 275 4.25 -14.09 -13.74
CA GLU A 275 5.70 -14.20 -13.94
C GLU A 275 6.28 -15.48 -13.29
N GLY A 276 5.84 -15.78 -12.08
CA GLY A 276 6.27 -16.95 -11.32
C GLY A 276 5.51 -18.21 -11.68
N SER A 277 5.20 -18.97 -10.63
CA SER A 277 4.18 -20.02 -10.68
C SER A 277 3.21 -19.76 -9.53
N VAL A 278 1.94 -20.09 -9.72
CA VAL A 278 0.89 -19.78 -8.75
C VAL A 278 1.17 -20.38 -7.37
N GLU A 279 1.88 -21.51 -7.30
CA GLU A 279 2.25 -22.18 -6.05
C GLU A 279 3.33 -21.43 -5.27
N ARG A 280 4.12 -20.59 -5.94
CA ARG A 280 5.20 -19.79 -5.32
C ARG A 280 4.71 -18.45 -4.77
N VAL A 281 3.56 -17.95 -5.24
CA VAL A 281 3.02 -16.64 -4.86
C VAL A 281 2.87 -16.48 -3.34
N PRO A 282 2.35 -17.47 -2.57
CA PRO A 282 2.30 -17.35 -1.11
C PRO A 282 3.68 -17.17 -0.46
N GLY A 283 4.71 -17.81 -1.00
CA GLY A 283 6.09 -17.65 -0.52
C GLY A 283 6.65 -16.26 -0.82
N PHE A 284 6.38 -15.73 -2.02
CA PHE A 284 6.78 -14.37 -2.39
C PHE A 284 6.10 -13.32 -1.52
N GLN A 285 4.80 -13.45 -1.27
CA GLN A 285 4.05 -12.58 -0.37
C GLN A 285 4.72 -12.50 1.01
N LYS A 286 5.00 -13.65 1.63
CA LYS A 286 5.63 -13.70 2.96
C LYS A 286 7.00 -13.02 2.96
N ARG A 287 7.85 -13.30 1.95
CA ARG A 287 9.18 -12.68 1.81
C ARG A 287 9.10 -11.15 1.69
N ILE A 288 8.13 -10.63 0.94
CA ILE A 288 7.92 -9.18 0.80
C ILE A 288 7.47 -8.56 2.12
N ILE A 289 6.54 -9.20 2.83
CA ILE A 289 6.02 -8.72 4.12
C ILE A 289 7.12 -8.73 5.19
N GLU A 290 7.94 -9.78 5.24
CA GLU A 290 9.09 -9.87 6.16
C GLU A 290 10.10 -8.75 5.91
N SER A 291 10.41 -8.45 4.65
CA SER A 291 11.29 -7.33 4.28
C SER A 291 10.70 -5.99 4.73
N ALA A 292 9.41 -5.76 4.44
CA ALA A 292 8.69 -4.55 4.86
C ALA A 292 8.71 -4.38 6.39
N ALA A 293 8.40 -5.44 7.14
CA ALA A 293 8.42 -5.44 8.58
C ALA A 293 9.82 -5.13 9.12
N ARG A 294 10.88 -5.73 8.56
CA ARG A 294 12.26 -5.49 8.98
C ARG A 294 12.64 -4.01 8.90
N PHE A 295 12.23 -3.30 7.84
CA PHE A 295 12.54 -1.89 7.61
C PHE A 295 11.43 -0.91 8.05
N ALA A 296 10.45 -1.37 8.83
CA ALA A 296 9.31 -0.57 9.29
C ALA A 296 8.58 0.16 8.15
N LYS A 297 8.39 -0.53 7.01
CA LYS A 297 7.66 -0.04 5.85
C LYS A 297 6.27 -0.66 5.82
N PRO A 298 5.21 0.12 5.53
CA PRO A 298 3.88 -0.43 5.35
C PRO A 298 3.82 -1.30 4.09
N VAL A 299 3.07 -2.39 4.16
CA VAL A 299 2.86 -3.30 3.02
C VAL A 299 1.37 -3.45 2.66
N ILE A 300 1.09 -3.38 1.36
CA ILE A 300 -0.25 -3.57 0.78
C ILE A 300 -0.28 -4.93 0.08
N ILE A 301 -1.21 -5.81 0.45
CA ILE A 301 -1.50 -7.01 -0.35
C ILE A 301 -2.58 -6.66 -1.38
N ALA A 302 -2.29 -6.91 -2.65
CA ALA A 302 -3.12 -6.48 -3.76
C ALA A 302 -3.53 -7.63 -4.68
N THR A 303 -4.67 -7.44 -5.36
CA THR A 303 -5.30 -8.31 -6.37
C THR A 303 -5.81 -9.64 -5.81
N GLN A 304 -6.82 -10.24 -6.45
CA GLN A 304 -7.38 -11.55 -6.11
C GLN A 304 -7.88 -11.69 -4.65
N MET A 305 -8.32 -10.61 -4.02
CA MET A 305 -8.78 -10.68 -2.61
C MET A 305 -10.22 -11.18 -2.52
N LEU A 306 -11.16 -10.50 -3.18
CA LEU A 306 -12.60 -10.83 -3.18
C LEU A 306 -13.15 -10.79 -4.63
N GLU A 307 -12.38 -11.30 -5.59
CA GLU A 307 -12.63 -11.13 -7.02
C GLU A 307 -14.00 -11.65 -7.49
N SER A 308 -14.49 -12.73 -6.90
CA SER A 308 -15.81 -13.28 -7.18
C SER A 308 -16.93 -12.28 -6.87
N MET A 309 -16.69 -11.31 -5.97
CA MET A 309 -17.66 -10.27 -5.61
C MET A 309 -17.78 -9.13 -6.63
N ILE A 310 -16.99 -9.14 -7.71
CA ILE A 310 -17.26 -8.30 -8.88
C ILE A 310 -18.67 -8.60 -9.41
N GLU A 311 -19.01 -9.90 -9.48
CA GLU A 311 -20.27 -10.39 -10.05
C GLU A 311 -21.26 -10.88 -9.00
N ASN A 312 -20.79 -11.26 -7.80
CA ASN A 312 -21.60 -11.91 -6.76
C ASN A 312 -21.70 -11.04 -5.49
N PRO A 313 -22.80 -11.13 -4.73
CA PRO A 313 -22.95 -10.37 -3.48
C PRO A 313 -22.17 -10.93 -2.28
N GLU A 314 -21.64 -12.15 -2.40
CA GLU A 314 -20.93 -12.87 -1.34
C GLU A 314 -19.60 -13.43 -1.86
N ALA A 315 -18.59 -13.40 -1.00
CA ALA A 315 -17.29 -14.00 -1.27
C ALA A 315 -17.33 -15.53 -1.13
N THR A 316 -16.43 -16.22 -1.82
CA THR A 316 -16.20 -17.64 -1.59
C THR A 316 -15.45 -17.88 -0.28
N LEU A 317 -15.57 -19.09 0.28
CA LEU A 317 -14.81 -19.45 1.49
C LEU A 317 -13.28 -19.41 1.27
N ALA A 318 -12.83 -19.67 0.04
CA ALA A 318 -11.42 -19.57 -0.31
C ALA A 318 -10.91 -18.12 -0.25
N GLU A 319 -11.67 -17.18 -0.80
CA GLU A 319 -11.37 -15.74 -0.71
C GLU A 319 -11.40 -15.23 0.73
N VAL A 320 -12.37 -15.67 1.53
CA VAL A 320 -12.44 -15.34 2.96
C VAL A 320 -11.18 -15.82 3.69
N ALA A 321 -10.75 -17.06 3.44
CA ALA A 321 -9.54 -17.62 4.03
C ALA A 321 -8.27 -16.89 3.56
N ASP A 322 -8.22 -16.46 2.30
CA ASP A 322 -7.09 -15.73 1.73
C ASP A 322 -6.97 -14.32 2.32
N VAL A 323 -8.08 -13.58 2.43
CA VAL A 323 -8.13 -12.30 3.16
C VAL A 323 -7.67 -12.47 4.60
N ALA A 324 -8.15 -13.51 5.28
CA ALA A 324 -7.77 -13.79 6.66
C ALA A 324 -6.27 -14.08 6.79
N ASN A 325 -5.70 -14.86 5.88
CA ASN A 325 -4.26 -15.14 5.86
C ASN A 325 -3.44 -13.90 5.53
N GLY A 326 -3.93 -12.98 4.69
CA GLY A 326 -3.27 -11.70 4.46
C GLY A 326 -3.12 -10.86 5.74
N VAL A 327 -4.15 -10.84 6.60
CA VAL A 327 -4.08 -10.21 7.92
C VAL A 327 -3.09 -10.95 8.82
N LEU A 328 -3.16 -12.28 8.88
CA LEU A 328 -2.28 -13.11 9.72
C LEU A 328 -0.81 -13.04 9.31
N ASP A 329 -0.53 -12.87 8.02
CA ASP A 329 0.81 -12.68 7.48
C ASP A 329 1.41 -11.32 7.89
N GLY A 330 0.56 -10.38 8.33
CA GLY A 330 0.99 -9.09 8.85
C GLY A 330 0.86 -7.94 7.84
N ALA A 331 -0.10 -7.99 6.93
CA ALA A 331 -0.37 -6.86 6.03
C ALA A 331 -0.78 -5.59 6.80
N ASP A 332 -0.23 -4.44 6.40
CA ASP A 332 -0.74 -3.15 6.88
C ASP A 332 -2.05 -2.78 6.17
N CYS A 333 -2.14 -3.10 4.88
CA CYS A 333 -3.34 -2.87 4.08
C CYS A 333 -3.70 -4.08 3.20
N LEU A 334 -5.00 -4.28 2.97
CA LEU A 334 -5.54 -5.15 1.93
C LEU A 334 -6.25 -4.33 0.85
N MET A 335 -6.09 -4.70 -0.41
CA MET A 335 -6.57 -3.89 -1.54
C MET A 335 -7.64 -4.59 -2.39
N LEU A 336 -8.75 -3.88 -2.59
CA LEU A 336 -9.81 -4.20 -3.54
C LEU A 336 -9.58 -3.45 -4.86
N SER A 337 -9.60 -4.19 -5.96
CA SER A 337 -9.33 -3.74 -7.32
C SER A 337 -10.63 -3.57 -8.13
N GLY A 338 -10.94 -4.53 -9.01
CA GLY A 338 -12.15 -4.50 -9.84
C GLY A 338 -13.42 -4.55 -9.00
N GLU A 339 -13.35 -5.16 -7.81
CA GLU A 339 -14.44 -5.31 -6.84
C GLU A 339 -15.10 -3.96 -6.51
N VAL A 340 -14.30 -2.90 -6.33
CA VAL A 340 -14.77 -1.56 -6.00
C VAL A 340 -14.83 -0.65 -7.24
N ALA A 341 -13.93 -0.86 -8.21
CA ALA A 341 -13.84 0.01 -9.37
C ALA A 341 -15.02 -0.18 -10.34
N SER A 342 -15.41 -1.43 -10.61
CA SER A 342 -16.38 -1.78 -11.66
C SER A 342 -17.35 -2.89 -11.26
N GLY A 343 -17.22 -3.45 -10.05
CA GLY A 343 -18.09 -4.52 -9.56
C GLY A 343 -19.53 -4.07 -9.31
N LYS A 344 -20.44 -5.05 -9.25
CA LYS A 344 -21.87 -4.85 -8.96
C LYS A 344 -22.13 -4.49 -7.49
N TYR A 345 -21.21 -4.85 -6.59
CA TYR A 345 -21.41 -4.76 -5.14
C TYR A 345 -20.27 -4.02 -4.40
N PRO A 346 -19.84 -2.82 -4.85
CA PRO A 346 -18.60 -2.19 -4.38
C PRO A 346 -18.59 -1.93 -2.87
N VAL A 347 -19.71 -1.45 -2.31
CA VAL A 347 -19.84 -1.17 -0.87
C VAL A 347 -19.87 -2.46 -0.06
N GLN A 348 -20.54 -3.50 -0.56
CA GLN A 348 -20.60 -4.79 0.11
C GLN A 348 -19.21 -5.44 0.17
N CYS A 349 -18.40 -5.34 -0.89
CA CYS A 349 -17.01 -5.83 -0.88
C CYS A 349 -16.19 -5.20 0.25
N VAL A 350 -16.29 -3.87 0.44
CA VAL A 350 -15.60 -3.18 1.54
C VAL A 350 -16.11 -3.66 2.90
N ARG A 351 -17.42 -3.82 3.08
CA ARG A 351 -17.99 -4.36 4.33
C ARG A 351 -17.54 -5.78 4.62
N THR A 352 -17.52 -6.65 3.61
CA THR A 352 -17.06 -8.04 3.74
C THR A 352 -15.58 -8.08 4.14
N MET A 353 -14.72 -7.32 3.44
CA MET A 353 -13.30 -7.18 3.79
C MET A 353 -13.12 -6.69 5.24
N ALA A 354 -13.84 -5.63 5.63
CA ALA A 354 -13.79 -5.11 7.00
C ALA A 354 -14.25 -6.13 8.05
N GLY A 355 -15.30 -6.90 7.75
CA GLY A 355 -15.82 -7.96 8.62
C GLY A 355 -14.80 -9.07 8.85
N ILE A 356 -14.14 -9.54 7.78
CA ILE A 356 -13.10 -10.58 7.88
C ILE A 356 -11.91 -10.07 8.70
N ILE A 357 -11.43 -8.85 8.43
CA ILE A 357 -10.34 -8.24 9.19
C ILE A 357 -10.69 -8.18 10.69
N ASN A 358 -11.88 -7.66 11.02
CA ASN A 358 -12.31 -7.52 12.41
C ASN A 358 -12.42 -8.87 13.14
N GLU A 359 -12.88 -9.92 12.47
CA GLU A 359 -12.96 -11.26 13.05
C GLU A 359 -11.57 -11.83 13.34
N VAL A 360 -10.64 -11.72 12.38
CA VAL A 360 -9.27 -12.20 12.53
C VAL A 360 -8.52 -11.44 13.61
N GLU A 361 -8.59 -10.10 13.59
CA GLU A 361 -7.97 -9.26 14.61
C GLU A 361 -8.59 -9.45 15.99
N GLY A 362 -9.92 -9.66 16.05
CA GLY A 362 -10.62 -10.00 17.27
C GLY A 362 -10.15 -11.33 17.88
N TRP A 363 -9.59 -12.24 17.09
CA TRP A 363 -8.98 -13.48 17.55
C TRP A 363 -7.49 -13.31 17.91
N THR A 364 -6.70 -12.56 17.13
CA THR A 364 -5.26 -12.37 17.37
C THR A 364 -4.98 -11.44 18.56
N LEU A 365 -5.65 -10.29 18.63
CA LEU A 365 -5.39 -9.22 19.62
C LEU A 365 -5.86 -9.58 21.05
N LYS A 366 -6.60 -10.67 21.22
CA LYS A 366 -7.03 -11.19 22.53
C LYS A 366 -6.07 -12.22 23.13
N ARG A 367 -5.08 -12.69 22.35
CA ARG A 367 -4.09 -13.66 22.82
C ARG A 367 -2.96 -12.95 23.53
N PRO A 368 -2.14 -13.62 24.37
CA PRO A 368 -0.95 -13.00 24.94
C PRO A 368 -0.01 -12.54 23.83
N VAL A 369 0.45 -11.29 23.90
CA VAL A 369 1.42 -10.77 22.93
C VAL A 369 2.67 -11.62 23.05
N ARG A 370 3.14 -12.14 21.92
CA ARG A 370 4.53 -12.57 21.81
C ARG A 370 5.16 -11.65 20.80
N TYR A 371 5.93 -10.67 21.26
CA TYR A 371 6.82 -9.89 20.40
C TYR A 371 7.94 -10.82 19.91
N GLN A 372 7.57 -11.74 19.02
CA GLN A 372 8.49 -12.71 18.43
C GLN A 372 9.33 -11.99 17.40
N THR A 373 10.64 -12.04 17.58
CA THR A 373 11.62 -11.57 16.60
C THR A 373 11.70 -12.48 15.37
N ASN A 374 10.96 -13.60 15.33
CA ASN A 374 11.05 -14.58 14.24
C ASN A 374 10.80 -13.94 12.86
N PHE A 375 9.92 -12.94 12.76
CA PHE A 375 9.66 -12.20 11.52
C PHE A 375 10.69 -11.08 11.23
N LEU A 376 11.44 -10.64 12.25
CA LEU A 376 12.39 -9.54 12.15
C LEU A 376 13.83 -10.02 11.82
N GLY A 377 14.07 -11.34 11.91
CA GLY A 377 15.40 -11.94 11.77
C GLY A 377 16.29 -11.67 12.99
N GLN A 378 17.50 -12.24 12.98
CA GLN A 378 18.56 -11.79 13.89
C GLN A 378 19.04 -10.42 13.43
N GLN A 379 18.73 -9.37 14.19
CA GLN A 379 19.40 -8.08 14.02
C GLN A 379 20.55 -8.00 15.02
N ASP A 380 21.78 -7.82 14.52
CA ASP A 380 22.97 -7.69 15.36
C ASP A 380 22.97 -6.39 16.19
N HIS A 381 22.31 -5.34 15.69
CA HIS A 381 22.19 -4.04 16.36
C HIS A 381 20.84 -3.37 16.05
N TRP A 382 20.16 -2.88 17.09
CA TRP A 382 18.93 -2.10 17.00
C TRP A 382 19.25 -0.61 17.08
N GLU A 383 18.56 0.21 16.29
CA GLU A 383 18.63 1.67 16.48
C GLU A 383 17.89 2.09 17.76
N GLU A 384 18.31 3.18 18.39
CA GLU A 384 17.74 3.68 19.66
C GLU A 384 16.20 3.83 19.59
N HIS A 385 15.71 4.35 18.47
CA HIS A 385 14.30 4.59 18.26
C HIS A 385 13.48 3.29 18.12
N GLU A 386 14.07 2.20 17.63
CA GLU A 386 13.43 0.89 17.54
C GLU A 386 13.33 0.22 18.91
N ALA A 387 14.39 0.33 19.72
CA ALA A 387 14.38 -0.17 21.10
C ALA A 387 13.29 0.53 21.93
N ILE A 388 13.13 1.84 21.73
CA ILE A 388 12.07 2.62 22.38
C ILE A 388 10.68 2.23 21.88
N ALA A 389 10.51 2.06 20.57
CA ALA A 389 9.23 1.60 20.02
C ALA A 389 8.81 0.26 20.63
N ARG A 390 9.75 -0.69 20.72
CA ARG A 390 9.50 -2.00 21.35
C ARG A 390 9.11 -1.86 22.83
N ALA A 391 9.89 -1.12 23.61
CA ALA A 391 9.62 -0.92 25.03
C ALA A 391 8.29 -0.18 25.27
N ALA A 392 7.89 0.72 24.37
CA ALA A 392 6.59 1.38 24.44
C ALA A 392 5.44 0.40 24.18
N CYS A 393 5.59 -0.51 23.22
CA CYS A 393 4.62 -1.59 22.99
C CYS A 393 4.51 -2.51 24.22
N GLU A 394 5.63 -3.04 24.71
CA GLU A 394 5.68 -3.92 25.87
C GLU A 394 5.01 -3.27 27.09
N ALA A 395 5.37 -2.03 27.41
CA ALA A 395 4.75 -1.29 28.50
C ALA A 395 3.24 -1.08 28.30
N ALA A 396 2.80 -0.81 27.07
CA ALA A 396 1.38 -0.58 26.79
C ALA A 396 0.57 -1.86 26.99
N ASP A 397 1.02 -2.97 26.44
CA ASP A 397 0.27 -4.22 26.48
C ASP A 397 0.31 -4.86 27.89
N GLU A 398 1.43 -4.79 28.61
CA GLU A 398 1.53 -5.26 30.01
C GLU A 398 0.62 -4.46 30.96
N LEU A 399 0.56 -3.15 30.77
CA LEU A 399 -0.25 -2.26 31.60
C LEU A 399 -1.71 -2.19 31.17
N ASN A 400 -2.09 -2.89 30.08
CA ASN A 400 -3.38 -2.73 29.42
C ASN A 400 -3.71 -1.25 29.18
N ALA A 401 -2.72 -0.50 28.67
CA ALA A 401 -2.88 0.90 28.32
C ALA A 401 -3.97 1.05 27.26
N LYS A 402 -4.71 2.16 27.35
CA LYS A 402 -5.82 2.46 26.44
C LYS A 402 -5.34 2.85 25.04
N ALA A 403 -4.16 3.49 24.96
CA ALA A 403 -3.54 3.94 23.72
C ALA A 403 -2.03 4.12 23.87
N ILE A 404 -1.30 3.93 22.77
CA ILE A 404 0.06 4.42 22.60
C ILE A 404 -0.04 5.75 21.85
N VAL A 405 0.44 6.84 22.43
CA VAL A 405 0.39 8.17 21.82
C VAL A 405 1.79 8.54 21.36
N CYS A 406 1.97 8.74 20.05
CA CYS A 406 3.26 9.14 19.50
C CYS A 406 3.19 10.54 18.89
N LEU A 407 4.18 11.36 19.22
CA LEU A 407 4.35 12.70 18.65
C LEU A 407 5.38 12.61 17.53
N SER A 408 4.98 12.83 16.28
CA SER A 408 5.87 12.64 15.13
C SER A 408 5.74 13.73 14.06
N LEU A 409 6.88 14.23 13.60
CA LEU A 409 6.97 15.15 12.46
C LEU A 409 7.05 14.43 11.10
N THR A 410 7.43 13.15 11.08
CA THR A 410 7.65 12.37 9.83
C THR A 410 6.85 11.07 9.80
N GLY A 411 6.21 10.70 10.91
CA GLY A 411 5.52 9.43 11.09
C GLY A 411 6.44 8.23 11.34
N ALA A 412 7.78 8.41 11.39
CA ALA A 412 8.73 7.31 11.53
C ALA A 412 8.46 6.45 12.78
N ILE A 413 8.28 7.08 13.94
CA ILE A 413 8.03 6.35 15.18
C ILE A 413 6.68 5.61 15.17
N ALA A 414 5.65 6.17 14.53
CA ALA A 414 4.37 5.48 14.39
C ALA A 414 4.53 4.16 13.62
N ARG A 415 5.34 4.17 12.56
CA ARG A 415 5.70 2.95 11.81
C ARG A 415 6.55 1.99 12.63
N SER A 416 7.54 2.48 13.38
CA SER A 416 8.35 1.64 14.25
C SER A 416 7.54 0.96 15.36
N ILE A 417 6.53 1.64 15.92
CA ILE A 417 5.59 1.04 16.89
C ILE A 417 4.71 0.01 16.19
N ALA A 418 4.10 0.37 15.05
CA ALA A 418 3.20 -0.50 14.30
C ALA A 418 3.89 -1.80 13.83
N LYS A 419 5.20 -1.75 13.52
CA LYS A 419 6.04 -2.91 13.19
C LYS A 419 5.98 -4.02 14.27
N TRP A 420 5.84 -3.65 15.54
CA TRP A 420 5.73 -4.59 16.66
C TRP A 420 4.31 -5.11 16.89
N ARG A 421 3.33 -4.64 16.11
CA ARG A 421 1.92 -5.06 16.15
C ARG A 421 1.34 -5.11 17.60
N PRO A 422 1.44 -4.02 18.38
CA PRO A 422 0.86 -3.99 19.74
C PRO A 422 -0.65 -4.20 19.69
N HIS A 423 -1.23 -4.74 20.77
CA HIS A 423 -2.70 -4.82 20.88
C HIS A 423 -3.33 -3.45 21.12
N THR A 424 -2.53 -2.54 21.65
CA THR A 424 -2.94 -1.18 21.95
C THR A 424 -2.89 -0.32 20.68
N PRO A 425 -3.99 0.38 20.31
CA PRO A 425 -4.00 1.24 19.13
C PRO A 425 -3.04 2.42 19.31
N VAL A 426 -2.50 2.89 18.17
CA VAL A 426 -1.51 3.97 18.14
C VAL A 426 -2.18 5.27 17.70
N ILE A 427 -2.16 6.28 18.56
CA ILE A 427 -2.59 7.65 18.23
C ILE A 427 -1.36 8.45 17.82
N ALA A 428 -1.24 8.76 16.54
CA ALA A 428 -0.14 9.55 16.00
C ALA A 428 -0.54 11.02 15.86
N MET A 429 0.13 11.91 16.59
CA MET A 429 -0.12 13.35 16.47
C MET A 429 1.00 14.00 15.67
N SER A 430 0.62 14.84 14.71
CA SER A 430 1.57 15.59 13.86
C SER A 430 1.03 16.99 13.56
N PRO A 431 1.88 18.04 13.47
CA PRO A 431 1.45 19.34 12.97
C PRO A 431 1.24 19.34 11.45
N ARG A 432 1.83 18.35 10.76
CA ARG A 432 1.85 18.20 9.31
C ARG A 432 0.66 17.38 8.81
N ARG A 433 -0.26 18.03 8.10
CA ARG A 433 -1.47 17.39 7.55
C ARG A 433 -1.14 16.29 6.55
N ASP A 434 -0.10 16.48 5.74
CA ASP A 434 0.41 15.48 4.81
C ASP A 434 0.89 14.23 5.55
N VAL A 435 1.55 14.36 6.69
CA VAL A 435 1.99 13.22 7.52
C VAL A 435 0.78 12.49 8.13
N VAL A 436 -0.25 13.22 8.57
CA VAL A 436 -1.50 12.62 9.06
C VAL A 436 -2.14 11.73 7.99
N GLN A 437 -2.22 12.21 6.74
CA GLN A 437 -2.74 11.40 5.63
C GLN A 437 -1.80 10.22 5.33
N ARG A 438 -0.49 10.45 5.24
CA ARG A 438 0.49 9.40 4.97
C ARG A 438 0.53 8.28 6.02
N LEU A 439 0.05 8.52 7.24
CA LEU A 439 -0.02 7.50 8.29
C LEU A 439 -1.27 6.62 8.22
N VAL A 440 -2.24 6.94 7.37
CA VAL A 440 -3.45 6.13 7.17
C VAL A 440 -3.12 4.72 6.68
N ASN A 441 -2.02 4.54 5.94
CA ASN A 441 -1.60 3.23 5.42
C ASN A 441 -0.83 2.35 6.43
N VAL A 442 -0.68 2.80 7.67
CA VAL A 442 0.09 2.09 8.70
C VAL A 442 -0.85 1.32 9.61
N TRP A 443 -0.57 0.03 9.81
CA TRP A 443 -1.38 -0.86 10.66
C TRP A 443 -1.57 -0.28 12.07
N GLY A 444 -2.79 -0.27 12.57
CA GLY A 444 -3.10 0.10 13.95
C GLY A 444 -2.90 1.59 14.29
N VAL A 445 -2.49 2.41 13.30
CA VAL A 445 -2.27 3.84 13.50
C VAL A 445 -3.53 4.63 13.16
N TYR A 446 -3.83 5.58 14.04
CA TYR A 446 -4.87 6.59 13.93
C TYR A 446 -4.21 7.95 14.09
N ALA A 447 -4.13 8.71 13.00
CA ALA A 447 -3.42 9.97 12.99
C ALA A 447 -4.35 11.15 13.20
N MET A 448 -3.86 12.19 13.88
CA MET A 448 -4.59 13.44 14.08
C MET A 448 -3.67 14.66 13.97
N GLN A 449 -4.21 15.76 13.46
CA GLN A 449 -3.44 16.98 13.32
C GLN A 449 -3.39 17.75 14.65
N ASN A 450 -2.18 18.05 15.11
CA ASN A 450 -1.93 18.94 16.25
C ASN A 450 -0.88 20.01 15.91
N PRO A 451 -1.28 21.24 15.54
CA PRO A 451 -0.38 22.37 15.28
C PRO A 451 0.35 22.90 16.52
N LEU A 452 -0.06 22.56 17.75
CA LEU A 452 0.61 23.01 18.98
C LEU A 452 1.84 22.16 19.34
N PHE A 453 2.72 21.93 18.37
CA PHE A 453 3.86 21.02 18.49
C PHE A 453 5.12 21.63 19.12
N TYR A 454 5.11 22.94 19.42
CA TYR A 454 6.33 23.72 19.63
C TYR A 454 6.80 23.84 21.09
N ASN A 455 6.01 23.42 22.07
CA ASN A 455 6.43 23.34 23.47
C ASN A 455 6.18 21.93 24.02
N THR A 456 7.27 21.16 24.13
CA THR A 456 7.23 19.75 24.54
C THR A 456 6.63 19.56 25.93
N ASP A 457 7.02 20.36 26.91
CA ASP A 457 6.54 20.19 28.29
C ASP A 457 5.06 20.50 28.42
N VAL A 458 4.60 21.60 27.81
CA VAL A 458 3.18 21.97 27.79
C VAL A 458 2.36 20.91 27.07
N LEU A 459 2.82 20.44 25.91
CA LEU A 459 2.11 19.41 25.16
C LEU A 459 2.02 18.10 25.96
N LEU A 460 3.09 17.65 26.62
CA LEU A 460 3.09 16.43 27.42
C LEU A 460 2.28 16.55 28.73
N GLN A 461 2.06 17.77 29.22
CA GLN A 461 1.21 18.05 30.38
C GLN A 461 -0.27 18.11 30.01
N ASP A 462 -0.61 18.75 28.88
CA ASP A 462 -1.99 18.97 28.44
C ASP A 462 -2.58 17.78 27.68
N LEU A 463 -1.73 16.90 27.13
CA LEU A 463 -2.15 15.77 26.30
C LEU A 463 -3.19 14.85 26.96
N PRO A 464 -3.07 14.41 28.23
CA PRO A 464 -4.07 13.55 28.85
C PRO A 464 -5.47 14.20 28.90
N GLN A 465 -5.52 15.49 29.22
CA GLN A 465 -6.75 16.29 29.31
C GLN A 465 -7.35 16.50 27.93
N LEU A 466 -6.50 16.72 26.92
CA LEU A 466 -6.93 16.79 25.54
C LEU A 466 -7.59 15.47 25.11
N LEU A 467 -6.91 14.33 25.25
CA LEU A 467 -7.46 13.01 24.86
C LEU A 467 -8.75 12.68 25.60
N LYS A 468 -8.85 13.07 26.89
CA LYS A 468 -10.06 12.94 27.70
C LYS A 468 -11.20 13.80 27.15
N SER A 469 -10.92 15.06 26.79
CA SER A 469 -11.92 15.96 26.20
C SER A 469 -12.44 15.48 24.83
N LEU A 470 -11.61 14.73 24.09
CA LEU A 470 -11.98 14.12 22.81
C LEU A 470 -12.74 12.79 22.98
N GLY A 471 -12.88 12.30 24.22
CA GLY A 471 -13.58 11.06 24.55
C GLY A 471 -12.80 9.79 24.20
N MET A 472 -11.49 9.89 23.96
CA MET A 472 -10.64 8.73 23.61
C MET A 472 -10.19 7.93 24.82
N VAL A 473 -10.08 8.60 25.96
CA VAL A 473 -9.63 8.02 27.23
C VAL A 473 -10.51 8.55 28.38
N LYS A 474 -10.57 7.81 29.49
CA LYS A 474 -11.34 8.14 30.69
C LYS A 474 -10.41 8.24 31.90
N THR A 475 -10.88 8.88 32.97
CA THR A 475 -10.16 8.90 34.26
C THR A 475 -9.80 7.50 34.69
N GLY A 476 -8.55 7.30 35.09
CA GLY A 476 -8.01 6.01 35.51
C GLY A 476 -7.35 5.21 34.40
N ASP A 477 -7.64 5.49 33.12
CA ASP A 477 -6.97 4.85 31.99
C ASP A 477 -5.46 5.13 32.03
N LEU A 478 -4.67 4.21 31.51
CA LEU A 478 -3.23 4.40 31.28
C LEU A 478 -2.98 4.69 29.81
N ILE A 479 -2.06 5.58 29.51
CA ILE A 479 -1.52 5.80 28.16
C ILE A 479 0.00 5.71 28.20
N VAL A 480 0.59 5.24 27.10
CA VAL A 480 2.04 5.28 26.89
C VAL A 480 2.34 6.35 25.85
N ILE A 481 3.19 7.31 26.19
CA ILE A 481 3.54 8.43 25.32
C ILE A 481 4.98 8.25 24.85
N THR A 482 5.23 8.46 23.55
CA THR A 482 6.59 8.47 22.99
C THR A 482 6.81 9.62 22.02
N ALA A 483 8.03 10.18 22.03
CA ALA A 483 8.43 11.30 21.19
C ALA A 483 9.96 11.37 21.05
N GLY A 484 10.43 12.10 20.04
CA GLY A 484 11.81 12.58 19.97
C GLY A 484 11.92 13.96 20.63
N ILE A 485 12.68 14.07 21.70
CA ILE A 485 12.84 15.30 22.48
C ILE A 485 14.25 15.89 22.24
N PRO A 486 14.36 17.22 22.04
CA PRO A 486 13.26 18.19 21.92
C PRO A 486 12.53 18.07 20.56
N ILE A 487 11.19 18.17 20.60
CA ILE A 487 10.30 17.87 19.47
C ILE A 487 10.55 18.81 18.27
N ASN A 488 10.86 20.08 18.56
CA ASN A 488 11.12 21.10 17.55
C ASN A 488 12.42 20.89 16.75
N HIS A 489 13.30 19.97 17.16
CA HIS A 489 14.58 19.68 16.49
C HIS A 489 14.56 18.39 15.66
N MET A 490 13.39 17.78 15.40
CA MET A 490 13.27 16.52 14.63
C MET A 490 14.23 15.43 15.14
N LYS A 491 14.47 15.37 16.45
CA LYS A 491 15.35 14.36 17.02
C LYS A 491 14.74 12.96 16.82
N PRO A 492 15.58 11.92 16.65
CA PRO A 492 15.13 10.54 16.77
C PRO A 492 14.35 10.33 18.08
N THR A 493 13.43 9.38 18.07
CA THR A 493 12.62 9.08 19.26
C THR A 493 13.51 8.60 20.38
N ASN A 494 13.43 9.25 21.54
CA ASN A 494 14.32 9.03 22.69
C ASN A 494 13.59 9.03 24.05
N MET A 495 12.25 9.04 24.08
CA MET A 495 11.46 9.09 25.31
C MET A 495 10.31 8.08 25.33
N ILE A 496 10.05 7.49 26.50
CA ILE A 496 8.80 6.82 26.89
C ILE A 496 8.28 7.44 28.18
N LYS A 497 6.97 7.73 28.25
CA LYS A 497 6.30 8.21 29.47
C LYS A 497 4.98 7.47 29.65
N ILE A 498 4.82 6.79 30.77
CA ILE A 498 3.53 6.20 31.18
C ILE A 498 2.76 7.26 31.95
N ASN A 499 1.50 7.48 31.59
CA ASN A 499 0.67 8.49 32.23
C ASN A 499 -0.70 7.92 32.58
N ARG A 500 -1.16 8.17 33.81
CA ARG A 500 -2.53 7.85 34.22
C ARG A 500 -3.41 9.06 34.00
N ILE A 501 -4.54 8.86 33.34
CA ILE A 501 -5.50 9.94 33.08
C ILE A 501 -6.13 10.39 34.40
N PRO A 502 -6.07 11.69 34.74
CA PRO A 502 -6.58 12.22 36.00
C PRO A 502 -8.11 12.29 36.09
#